data_AF-A0A366ETI7-F1
#
_entry.id   AF-A0A366ETI7-F1
#
_cell.length_a   1.000
_cell.length_b   1.000
_cell.length_c   1.000
_cell.angle_alpha   90.00
_cell.angle_beta   90.00
_cell.angle_gamma   90.00
#
_symmetry.space_group_name_H-M   'P 1'
#
loop_
_entity.id
_entity.type
_entity.pdbx_description
1 polymer ?
#
loop_
_entity_poly.entity_id
_entity_poly.type
_entity_poly.pdbx_seq_one_letter_code
_entity_poly.pdbx_strand_id
1 'polypeptide(L)'
;MGFREDIFTLVKSHDWEACHKRIDEEEPGLSREQRASIAHWRSAVLVWQGRYEDALRIIDASKADAFTECGRLWDRAQILCRMGKFAEAIETLRGAPFGSEIDAFPGMTYEAIFLYCRLLIRCGREPPPNLLAALPDDFDTFTYDRRFMSKADLLSSTGRSSTSS
;
A
#
# COMPACT_ATOMS: atom_id res chain seq x y z
N MET A 1 -20.25 -17.27 2.75
CA MET A 1 -18.84 -16.93 2.52
C MET A 1 -18.71 -15.45 2.84
N GLY A 2 -17.61 -15.03 3.48
CA GLY A 2 -17.51 -13.64 3.99
C GLY A 2 -17.20 -12.63 2.89
N PHE A 3 -17.57 -11.36 3.06
CA PHE A 3 -17.29 -10.27 2.09
C PHE A 3 -15.88 -10.33 1.49
N ARG A 4 -14.88 -10.47 2.35
CA ARG A 4 -13.47 -10.51 1.95
C ARG A 4 -13.14 -11.71 1.05
N GLU A 5 -13.68 -12.88 1.36
CA GLU A 5 -13.43 -14.11 0.62
C GLU A 5 -14.12 -14.09 -0.76
N ASP A 6 -15.34 -13.56 -0.80
CA ASP A 6 -16.11 -13.36 -2.03
C ASP A 6 -15.36 -12.42 -2.97
N ILE A 7 -15.00 -11.22 -2.49
CA ILE A 7 -14.29 -10.22 -3.30
C ILE A 7 -12.97 -10.76 -3.81
N PHE A 8 -12.19 -11.46 -2.98
CA PHE A 8 -10.92 -12.02 -3.42
C PHE A 8 -11.09 -13.05 -4.54
N THR A 9 -12.15 -13.85 -4.49
CA THR A 9 -12.48 -14.83 -5.53
C THR A 9 -12.86 -14.13 -6.84
N LEU A 10 -13.70 -13.08 -6.77
CA LEU A 10 -14.13 -12.30 -7.93
C LEU A 10 -12.97 -11.52 -8.57
N VAL A 11 -12.06 -10.98 -7.76
CA VAL A 11 -10.85 -10.31 -8.26
C VAL A 11 -9.98 -11.29 -9.05
N LYS A 12 -9.84 -12.55 -8.58
CA LYS A 12 -9.09 -13.58 -9.30
C LYS A 12 -9.73 -14.00 -10.62
N SER A 13 -11.06 -13.99 -10.72
CA SER A 13 -11.76 -14.30 -11.97
C SER A 13 -11.83 -13.11 -12.94
N HIS A 14 -11.32 -11.93 -12.52
CA HIS A 14 -11.46 -10.68 -13.25
C HIS A 14 -12.91 -10.30 -13.58
N ASP A 15 -13.87 -10.76 -12.77
CA ASP A 15 -15.27 -10.38 -12.90
C ASP A 15 -15.50 -9.04 -12.21
N TRP A 16 -15.13 -7.97 -12.91
CA TRP A 16 -15.14 -6.61 -12.38
C TRP A 16 -16.54 -6.09 -12.08
N GLU A 17 -17.52 -6.49 -12.88
CA GLU A 17 -18.92 -6.13 -12.65
C GLU A 17 -19.43 -6.77 -11.36
N ALA A 18 -19.19 -8.07 -11.17
CA ALA A 18 -19.53 -8.74 -9.92
C ALA A 18 -18.76 -8.19 -8.72
N CYS A 19 -17.48 -7.80 -8.90
CA CYS A 19 -16.73 -7.11 -7.84
C CYS A 19 -17.44 -5.83 -7.39
N HIS A 20 -17.73 -4.92 -8.33
CA HIS A 20 -18.39 -3.66 -8.01
C HIS A 20 -19.76 -3.88 -7.37
N LYS A 21 -20.57 -4.77 -7.95
CA LYS A 21 -21.88 -5.13 -7.41
C LYS A 21 -21.77 -5.64 -5.98
N ARG A 22 -20.84 -6.57 -5.69
CA ARG A 22 -20.65 -7.13 -4.36
C ARG A 22 -20.21 -6.08 -3.34
N ILE A 23 -19.40 -5.09 -3.74
CA ILE A 23 -19.00 -3.98 -2.88
C ILE A 23 -20.17 -3.00 -2.66
N ASP A 24 -21.00 -2.76 -3.67
CA ASP A 24 -22.18 -1.88 -3.58
C ASP A 24 -23.32 -2.51 -2.75
N GLU A 25 -23.39 -3.84 -2.68
CA GLU A 25 -24.32 -4.60 -1.83
C GLU A 25 -23.95 -4.55 -0.34
N GLU A 26 -22.70 -4.22 0.00
CA GLU A 26 -22.36 -3.93 1.40
C GLU A 26 -23.03 -2.61 1.79
N GLU A 27 -23.95 -2.67 2.75
CA GLU A 27 -24.55 -1.47 3.33
C GLU A 27 -23.44 -0.49 3.76
N PRO A 28 -23.62 0.83 3.55
CA PRO A 28 -22.62 1.82 3.97
C PRO A 28 -22.31 1.59 5.46
N GLY A 29 -21.10 1.07 5.69
CA GLY A 29 -20.77 0.31 6.89
C GLY A 29 -21.22 0.98 8.18
N LEU A 30 -21.90 0.21 9.03
CA LEU A 30 -22.33 0.64 10.36
C LEU A 30 -21.13 1.04 11.24
N SER A 31 -19.94 0.52 10.94
CA SER A 31 -18.68 0.85 11.61
C SER A 31 -17.65 1.51 10.69
N ARG A 32 -16.74 2.27 11.31
CA ARG A 32 -15.56 2.86 10.67
C ARG A 32 -14.71 1.82 9.93
N GLU A 33 -14.51 0.66 10.57
CA GLU A 33 -13.69 -0.44 10.05
C GLU A 33 -14.27 -1.02 8.75
N GLN A 34 -15.59 -1.22 8.69
CA GLN A 34 -16.26 -1.69 7.48
C GLN A 34 -16.10 -0.68 6.33
N ARG A 35 -16.30 0.62 6.59
CA ARG A 35 -16.12 1.66 5.56
C ARG A 35 -14.69 1.72 5.04
N ALA A 36 -13.69 1.58 5.93
CA ALA A 36 -12.29 1.49 5.52
C ALA A 36 -12.00 0.24 4.68
N SER A 37 -12.56 -0.92 5.05
CA SER A 37 -12.39 -2.16 4.30
C SER A 37 -13.02 -2.09 2.90
N ILE A 38 -14.23 -1.53 2.80
CA ILE A 38 -14.93 -1.28 1.53
C ILE A 38 -14.11 -0.35 0.64
N ALA A 39 -13.58 0.74 1.20
CA ALA A 39 -12.73 1.67 0.45
C ALA A 39 -11.45 0.99 -0.07
N HIS A 40 -10.78 0.20 0.77
CA HIS A 40 -9.61 -0.58 0.37
C HIS A 40 -9.92 -1.48 -0.82
N TRP A 41 -10.94 -2.35 -0.73
CA TRP A 41 -11.30 -3.28 -1.80
C TRP A 41 -11.78 -2.58 -3.07
N ARG A 42 -12.59 -1.51 -2.95
CA ARG A 42 -13.01 -0.72 -4.12
C ARG A 42 -11.82 -0.08 -4.82
N SER A 43 -10.88 0.49 -4.07
CA SER A 43 -9.66 1.07 -4.64
C SER A 43 -8.80 0.00 -5.32
N ALA A 44 -8.65 -1.19 -4.71
CA ALA A 44 -7.89 -2.29 -5.27
C ALA A 44 -8.50 -2.74 -6.61
N VAL A 45 -9.82 -2.98 -6.66
CA VAL A 45 -10.54 -3.36 -7.88
C VAL A 45 -10.34 -2.34 -9.01
N LEU A 46 -10.38 -1.04 -8.69
CA LEU A 46 -10.10 0.03 -9.64
C LEU A 46 -8.64 0.02 -10.13
N VAL A 47 -7.68 -0.25 -9.25
CA VAL A 47 -6.25 -0.44 -9.63
C VAL A 47 -6.09 -1.61 -10.60
N TRP A 48 -6.75 -2.74 -10.36
CA TRP A 48 -6.70 -3.90 -11.27
C TRP A 48 -7.28 -3.59 -12.65
N GLN A 49 -8.24 -2.67 -12.74
CA GLN A 49 -8.80 -2.15 -13.99
C GLN A 49 -7.95 -1.04 -14.64
N GLY A 50 -6.84 -0.62 -14.02
CA GLY A 50 -6.03 0.50 -14.48
C GLY A 50 -6.66 1.89 -14.25
N ARG A 51 -7.73 1.97 -13.47
CA ARG A 51 -8.47 3.21 -13.15
C ARG A 51 -7.87 3.88 -11.91
N TYR A 52 -6.62 4.33 -12.02
CA TYR A 52 -5.83 4.78 -10.87
C TYR A 52 -6.35 6.07 -10.23
N GLU A 53 -6.80 7.03 -11.02
CA GLU A 53 -7.35 8.30 -10.52
C GLU A 53 -8.63 8.08 -9.73
N ASP A 54 -9.47 7.14 -10.16
CA ASP A 54 -10.67 6.74 -9.44
C ASP A 54 -10.30 6.08 -8.11
N ALA A 55 -9.31 5.18 -8.12
CA ALA A 55 -8.81 4.54 -6.90
C ALA A 55 -8.27 5.56 -5.89
N LEU A 56 -7.51 6.57 -6.34
CA LEU A 56 -7.03 7.66 -5.49
C LEU A 56 -8.18 8.44 -4.86
N ARG A 57 -9.22 8.77 -5.62
CA ARG A 57 -10.41 9.47 -5.08
C ARG A 57 -11.08 8.66 -3.98
N ILE A 58 -11.16 7.34 -4.11
CA ILE A 58 -11.69 6.46 -3.06
C ILE A 58 -10.82 6.52 -1.79
N ILE A 59 -9.50 6.38 -1.93
CA ILE A 59 -8.58 6.41 -0.78
C ILE A 59 -8.58 7.77 -0.08
N ASP A 60 -8.57 8.86 -0.84
CA ASP A 60 -8.58 10.21 -0.28
C ASP A 60 -9.90 10.51 0.45
N ALA A 61 -11.05 10.05 -0.09
CA ALA A 61 -12.34 10.19 0.57
C ALA A 61 -12.46 9.34 1.86
N SER A 62 -11.73 8.22 1.95
CA SER A 62 -11.76 7.32 3.10
C SER A 62 -10.92 7.78 4.30
N LYS A 63 -10.28 8.96 4.23
CA LYS A 63 -9.34 9.45 5.27
C LYS A 63 -9.94 9.46 6.68
N ALA A 64 -11.18 9.91 6.83
CA ALA A 64 -11.84 9.95 8.14
C ALA A 64 -12.04 8.53 8.72
N ASP A 65 -12.21 7.55 7.83
CA ASP A 65 -12.50 6.18 8.20
C ASP A 65 -11.25 5.29 8.35
N ALA A 66 -10.09 5.72 7.83
CA ALA A 66 -8.86 4.93 7.86
C ALA A 66 -8.51 4.42 9.28
N PHE A 67 -8.23 3.13 9.37
CA PHE A 67 -7.87 2.47 10.63
C PHE A 67 -6.48 2.90 11.10
N THR A 68 -5.55 3.08 10.15
CA THR A 68 -4.21 3.62 10.36
C THR A 68 -3.88 4.61 9.26
N GLU A 69 -3.14 5.66 9.59
CA GLU A 69 -2.69 6.62 8.58
C GLU A 69 -1.55 6.02 7.73
N CYS A 70 -0.68 5.17 8.31
CA CYS A 70 0.34 4.44 7.54
C CYS A 70 -0.28 3.53 6.48
N GLY A 71 -1.33 2.77 6.82
CA GLY A 71 -2.00 1.86 5.88
C GLY A 71 -2.66 2.64 4.73
N ARG A 72 -3.36 3.73 5.05
CA ARG A 72 -3.99 4.59 4.04
C ARG A 72 -2.96 5.24 3.11
N LEU A 73 -1.86 5.77 3.68
CA LEU A 73 -0.78 6.39 2.90
C LEU A 73 -0.03 5.36 2.05
N TRP A 74 0.11 4.12 2.54
CA TRP A 74 0.66 3.01 1.76
C TRP A 74 -0.22 2.65 0.57
N ASP A 75 -1.54 2.51 0.75
CA ASP A 75 -2.49 2.27 -0.35
C ASP A 75 -2.38 3.38 -1.41
N ARG A 76 -2.41 4.64 -0.96
CA ARG A 76 -2.25 5.81 -1.83
C ARG A 76 -0.92 5.78 -2.60
N ALA A 77 0.19 5.52 -1.91
CA ALA A 77 1.52 5.47 -2.50
C ALA A 77 1.66 4.31 -3.51
N GLN A 78 1.07 3.15 -3.23
CA GLN A 78 1.05 2.04 -4.17
C GLN A 78 0.33 2.37 -5.47
N ILE A 79 -0.81 3.07 -5.39
CA ILE A 79 -1.54 3.54 -6.58
C ILE A 79 -0.66 4.48 -7.39
N LEU A 80 -0.02 5.46 -6.74
CA LEU A 80 0.91 6.39 -7.40
C LEU A 80 2.10 5.66 -8.05
N CYS A 81 2.61 4.60 -7.43
CA CYS A 81 3.65 3.77 -8.02
C CYS A 81 3.19 3.05 -9.29
N ARG A 82 1.94 2.54 -9.32
CA ARG A 82 1.34 1.93 -10.53
C ARG A 82 1.18 2.96 -11.67
N MET A 83 0.99 4.23 -11.33
CA MET A 83 0.98 5.34 -12.28
C MET A 83 2.38 5.81 -12.71
N GLY A 84 3.46 5.24 -12.16
CA GLY A 84 4.83 5.70 -12.40
C GLY A 84 5.22 6.99 -11.67
N LYS A 85 4.35 7.50 -10.78
CA LYS A 85 4.51 8.77 -10.04
C LYS A 85 5.31 8.58 -8.75
N PHE A 86 6.56 8.13 -8.88
CA PHE A 86 7.40 7.77 -7.72
C PHE A 86 7.70 8.95 -6.79
N ALA A 87 7.90 10.15 -7.34
CA ALA A 87 8.15 11.34 -6.53
C ALA A 87 6.95 11.69 -5.62
N GLU A 88 5.74 11.67 -6.17
CA GLU A 88 4.49 11.89 -5.40
C GLU A 88 4.28 10.79 -4.35
N ALA A 89 4.62 9.53 -4.68
CA ALA A 89 4.54 8.41 -3.73
C ALA A 89 5.52 8.59 -2.54
N ILE A 90 6.74 9.07 -2.80
CA ILE A 90 7.72 9.39 -1.76
C ILE A 90 7.20 10.52 -0.86
N GLU A 91 6.66 11.58 -1.44
CA GLU A 91 6.11 12.69 -0.64
C GLU A 91 4.90 12.24 0.19
N THR A 92 4.07 11.35 -0.35
CA THR A 92 2.94 10.73 0.38
C THR A 92 3.42 10.01 1.64
N LEU A 93 4.51 9.26 1.56
CA LEU A 93 5.03 8.47 2.68
C LEU A 93 6.00 9.23 3.60
N ARG A 94 6.59 10.35 3.13
CA ARG A 94 7.53 11.17 3.91
C ARG A 94 6.93 11.61 5.25
N GLY A 95 5.65 11.99 5.25
CA GLY A 95 4.93 12.47 6.43
C GLY A 95 4.17 11.38 7.20
N ALA A 96 4.36 10.10 6.86
CA ALA A 96 3.64 9.02 7.52
C ALA A 96 4.07 8.89 8.99
N PRO A 97 3.12 8.63 9.91
CA PRO A 97 3.39 8.59 11.35
C PRO A 97 4.00 7.25 11.80
N PHE A 98 5.08 6.81 11.13
CA PHE A 98 5.69 5.49 11.34
C PHE A 98 5.96 5.20 12.81
N GLY A 99 6.67 6.08 13.51
CA GLY A 99 7.07 5.86 14.89
C GLY A 99 5.90 5.77 15.88
N SER A 100 4.80 6.48 15.64
CA SER A 100 3.64 6.45 16.54
C SER A 100 2.68 5.29 16.26
N GLU A 101 2.73 4.69 15.06
CA GLU A 101 1.85 3.57 14.71
C GLU A 101 2.55 2.20 14.77
N ILE A 102 3.89 2.15 14.79
CA ILE A 102 4.65 0.89 14.69
C ILE A 102 4.34 -0.10 15.81
N ASP A 103 4.10 0.37 17.03
CA ASP A 103 3.82 -0.50 18.19
C ASP A 103 2.38 -1.03 18.16
N ALA A 104 1.42 -0.21 17.69
CA ALA A 104 0.00 -0.56 17.67
C ALA A 104 -0.38 -1.36 16.42
N PHE A 105 0.26 -1.08 15.28
CA PHE A 105 -0.09 -1.62 13.97
C PHE A 105 1.14 -2.04 13.15
N PRO A 106 2.02 -2.88 13.71
CA PRO A 106 3.34 -3.18 13.14
C PRO A 106 3.28 -3.62 11.68
N GLY A 107 2.36 -4.53 11.32
CA GLY A 107 2.24 -5.02 9.94
C GLY A 107 2.01 -3.91 8.91
N MET A 108 1.02 -3.04 9.15
CA MET A 108 0.70 -1.93 8.24
C MET A 108 1.81 -0.89 8.20
N THR A 109 2.46 -0.65 9.34
CA THR A 109 3.58 0.29 9.42
C THR A 109 4.82 -0.25 8.71
N TYR A 110 5.13 -1.54 8.83
CA TYR A 110 6.26 -2.17 8.13
C TYR A 110 6.06 -2.13 6.61
N GLU A 111 4.85 -2.41 6.12
CA GLU A 111 4.51 -2.27 4.69
C GLU A 111 4.78 -0.85 4.17
N ALA A 112 4.35 0.16 4.92
CA ALA A 112 4.58 1.57 4.60
C ALA A 112 6.08 1.95 4.63
N ILE A 113 6.81 1.51 5.66
CA ILE A 113 8.26 1.72 5.79
C ILE A 113 9.01 1.06 4.63
N PHE A 114 8.69 -0.20 4.31
CA PHE A 114 9.34 -0.96 3.26
C PHE A 114 9.16 -0.27 1.91
N LEU A 115 7.92 0.11 1.57
CA LEU A 115 7.64 0.82 0.32
C LEU A 115 8.39 2.15 0.27
N TYR A 116 8.42 2.91 1.35
CA TYR A 116 9.14 4.19 1.41
C TYR A 116 10.65 4.01 1.16
N CYS A 117 11.29 3.10 1.88
CA CYS A 117 12.72 2.81 1.73
C CYS A 117 13.05 2.33 0.32
N ARG A 118 12.20 1.46 -0.24
CA ARG A 118 12.35 0.96 -1.61
C ARG A 118 12.27 2.08 -2.64
N LEU A 119 11.31 3.00 -2.49
CA LEU A 119 11.17 4.13 -3.40
C LEU A 119 12.36 5.08 -3.33
N LEU A 120 12.89 5.33 -2.14
CA LEU A 120 14.12 6.11 -1.97
C LEU A 120 15.29 5.46 -2.71
N ILE A 121 15.55 4.18 -2.47
CA ILE A 121 16.63 3.43 -3.14
C ILE A 121 16.46 3.45 -4.66
N ARG A 122 15.25 3.19 -5.16
CA ARG A 122 14.94 3.23 -6.58
C ARG A 122 15.24 4.58 -7.22
N CYS A 123 15.05 5.66 -6.48
CA CYS A 123 15.33 7.02 -6.91
C CYS A 123 16.76 7.49 -6.57
N GLY A 124 17.66 6.58 -6.18
CA GLY A 124 19.06 6.91 -5.86
C GLY A 124 19.23 7.70 -4.55
N ARG A 125 18.26 7.61 -3.64
CA ARG A 125 18.27 8.29 -2.34
C ARG A 125 18.53 7.27 -1.24
N GLU A 126 19.29 7.67 -0.24
CA GLU A 126 19.51 6.84 0.94
C GLU A 126 18.25 6.75 1.81
N PRO A 127 17.81 5.54 2.18
CA PRO A 127 16.72 5.36 3.14
C PRO A 127 17.18 5.72 4.56
N PRO A 128 16.28 6.25 5.42
CA PRO A 128 16.62 6.52 6.81
C PRO A 128 17.04 5.24 7.55
N PRO A 129 18.25 5.19 8.17
CA PRO A 129 18.76 3.97 8.80
C PRO A 129 17.86 3.44 9.92
N ASN A 130 17.22 4.33 10.68
CA ASN A 130 16.30 3.96 11.75
C ASN A 130 15.04 3.25 11.22
N LEU A 131 14.56 3.62 10.02
CA LEU A 131 13.40 2.96 9.41
C LEU A 131 13.77 1.58 8.85
N LEU A 132 14.95 1.46 8.21
CA LEU A 132 15.45 0.15 7.81
C LEU A 132 15.67 -0.80 8.99
N ALA A 133 16.22 -0.28 10.09
CA ALA A 133 16.46 -1.04 11.31
C ALA A 133 15.16 -1.49 11.99
N ALA A 134 14.07 -0.74 11.82
CA ALA A 134 12.77 -1.05 12.41
C ALA A 134 12.03 -2.20 11.71
N LEU A 135 12.40 -2.56 10.47
CA LEU A 135 11.83 -3.71 9.78
C LEU A 135 12.37 -5.01 10.38
N PRO A 136 11.51 -6.02 10.65
CA PRO A 136 11.98 -7.37 11.02
C PRO A 136 12.91 -7.96 9.97
N ASP A 137 13.86 -8.81 10.38
CA ASP A 137 14.85 -9.40 9.46
C ASP A 137 14.23 -10.40 8.48
N ASP A 138 13.15 -11.07 8.91
CA ASP A 138 12.32 -11.97 8.12
C ASP A 138 11.17 -11.26 7.40
N PHE A 139 11.12 -9.92 7.42
CA PHE A 139 10.06 -9.17 6.74
C PHE A 139 10.14 -9.36 5.23
N ASP A 140 9.02 -9.78 4.65
CA ASP A 140 8.80 -9.90 3.22
C ASP A 140 7.44 -9.32 2.82
N THR A 141 7.34 -8.90 1.56
CA THR A 141 6.10 -8.29 1.03
C THR A 141 6.00 -8.45 -0.48
N PHE A 142 4.77 -8.32 -0.98
CA PHE A 142 4.49 -8.26 -2.41
C PHE A 142 4.43 -6.80 -2.88
N THR A 143 5.29 -6.46 -3.82
CA THR A 143 5.50 -5.08 -4.23
C THR A 143 4.59 -4.64 -5.38
N TYR A 144 4.58 -3.33 -5.64
CA TYR A 144 3.74 -2.76 -6.68
C TYR A 144 4.09 -3.18 -8.12
N ASP A 145 5.27 -3.73 -8.36
CA ASP A 145 5.70 -4.30 -9.64
C ASP A 145 5.51 -5.82 -9.68
N ARG A 146 4.64 -6.34 -8.79
CA ARG A 146 4.26 -7.75 -8.69
C ARG A 146 5.44 -8.68 -8.40
N ARG A 147 6.38 -8.22 -7.58
CA ARG A 147 7.52 -9.03 -7.12
C ARG A 147 7.41 -9.28 -5.64
N PHE A 148 7.79 -10.47 -5.23
CA PHE A 148 8.05 -10.73 -3.84
C PHE A 148 9.43 -10.17 -3.49
N MET A 149 9.54 -9.42 -2.40
CA MET A 149 10.82 -8.86 -1.93
C MET A 149 10.92 -8.93 -0.42
N SER A 150 12.10 -9.31 0.06
CA SER A 150 12.47 -9.31 1.47
C SER A 150 13.22 -8.03 1.87
N LYS A 151 13.37 -7.80 3.18
CA LYS A 151 14.32 -6.80 3.70
C LYS A 151 15.75 -7.05 3.19
N ALA A 152 16.17 -8.30 3.08
CA ALA A 152 17.50 -8.64 2.56
C ALA A 152 17.69 -8.20 1.09
N ASP A 153 16.66 -8.36 0.25
CA ASP A 153 16.67 -7.86 -1.14
C ASP A 153 16.76 -6.34 -1.20
N LEU A 154 16.05 -5.67 -0.29
CA LEU A 154 16.06 -4.21 -0.14
C LEU A 154 17.47 -3.71 0.22
N LEU A 155 18.12 -4.33 1.22
CA LEU A 155 19.49 -3.99 1.64
C LEU A 155 20.51 -4.30 0.54
N SER A 156 20.35 -5.39 -0.19
CA SER A 156 21.23 -5.73 -1.31
C SER A 156 21.16 -4.72 -2.46
N SER A 157 20.07 -3.94 -2.52
CA SER A 157 19.85 -2.90 -3.54
C SER A 157 20.51 -1.56 -3.18
N THR A 158 20.86 -1.31 -1.91
CA THR A 158 21.57 -0.08 -1.51
C THR A 158 23.02 -0.08 -1.95
N GLY A 159 23.67 -1.26 -2.01
CA GLY A 159 25.08 -1.42 -2.36
C GLY A 159 25.41 -1.33 -3.86
N ARG A 160 24.41 -1.29 -4.76
CA ARG A 160 24.63 -1.22 -6.23
C ARG A 160 24.66 0.21 -6.78
N SER A 161 24.28 1.21 -6.00
CA SER A 161 24.23 2.60 -6.44
C SER A 161 25.59 3.32 -6.34
N SER A 162 26.65 2.65 -5.89
CA SER A 162 27.97 3.24 -5.63
C SER A 162 28.98 3.13 -6.78
N THR A 163 28.61 2.56 -7.93
CA THR A 163 29.53 2.38 -9.07
C THR A 163 29.03 3.13 -10.30
N SER A 164 29.23 4.45 -10.32
CA SER A 164 29.30 5.27 -11.54
C SER A 164 30.10 6.52 -11.18
N SER A 165 31.42 6.43 -11.31
CA SER A 165 32.35 7.56 -11.34
C SER A 165 32.53 8.05 -12.76
#